data_AF-S5MI02-F1
#
_entry.id   AF-S5MI02-F1
#
_cell.length_a   1.000
_cell.length_b   1.000
_cell.length_c   1.000
_cell.angle_alpha   90.00
_cell.angle_beta   90.00
_cell.angle_gamma   90.00
#
_symmetry.space_group_name_H-M   'P 1'
#
loop_
_entity.id
_entity.type
_entity.pdbx_description
1 polymer ?
#
loop_
_entity_poly.entity_id
_entity_poly.type
_entity_poly.pdbx_seq_one_letter_code
_entity_poly.pdbx_strand_id
1 'polypeptide(L)'
;LRCPAVCRLDPYDGLPESYLIHGGRTPNNEISSSLYMLTTDSRGCNRKLTLCCKERELVGEVPGARYGHTMSIVQSRGKTACVLFGGRSYMPVGERTTENWNSVVDCPPQVFLFDLEFGCSSAHTLPELSDGQSFHLALAREDCVYFLGGHSLTSDSRPPRLFRLRVELLQGSPLLSCDTLENGISISSAMITRTGPTHRYIILGGYQSDSQKRTDCSIVIVNDKGIHLEPLESPQWTPDITHSRTWFGSSA
;
A
#
# COMPACT_ATOMS: atom_id res chain seq x y z
N LEU A 1 -13.70 -4.40 5.73
CA LEU A 1 -12.50 -3.95 6.49
C LEU A 1 -12.26 -2.47 6.17
N ARG A 2 -11.93 -1.63 7.14
CA ARG A 2 -11.58 -0.20 6.94
C ARG A 2 -10.07 -0.04 6.82
N CYS A 3 -9.60 0.70 5.83
CA CYS A 3 -8.17 0.89 5.52
C CYS A 3 -7.33 -0.42 5.40
N PRO A 4 -7.81 -1.48 4.74
CA PRO A 4 -6.95 -2.62 4.40
C PRO A 4 -5.91 -2.21 3.35
N ALA A 5 -4.83 -2.96 3.24
CA ALA A 5 -4.03 -2.88 2.01
C ALA A 5 -4.72 -3.71 0.93
N VAL A 6 -4.91 -3.11 -0.24
CA VAL A 6 -5.54 -3.74 -1.39
C VAL A 6 -4.53 -3.75 -2.53
N CYS A 7 -4.35 -4.90 -3.15
CA CYS A 7 -3.49 -5.06 -4.31
C CYS A 7 -4.26 -5.75 -5.43
N ARG A 8 -4.21 -5.16 -6.63
CA ARG A 8 -4.77 -5.76 -7.85
C ARG A 8 -3.80 -6.79 -8.40
N LEU A 9 -4.31 -7.98 -8.69
CA LEU A 9 -3.63 -9.02 -9.45
C LEU A 9 -4.11 -8.93 -10.90
N ASP A 10 -3.21 -8.54 -11.80
CA ASP A 10 -3.50 -8.57 -13.22
C ASP A 10 -3.77 -10.01 -13.69
N PRO A 11 -4.62 -10.22 -14.72
CA PRO A 11 -4.86 -11.54 -15.28
C PRO A 11 -3.55 -12.22 -15.70
N TYR A 12 -3.32 -13.45 -15.25
CA TYR A 12 -2.13 -14.25 -15.59
C TYR A 12 -2.52 -15.73 -15.76
N ASP A 13 -1.82 -16.46 -16.63
CA ASP A 13 -2.00 -17.92 -16.86
C ASP A 13 -3.47 -18.38 -17.02
N GLY A 14 -4.29 -17.56 -17.67
CA GLY A 14 -5.71 -17.84 -17.90
C GLY A 14 -6.62 -17.58 -16.69
N LEU A 15 -6.07 -17.15 -15.55
CA LEU A 15 -6.85 -16.70 -14.39
C LEU A 15 -7.36 -15.26 -14.63
N PRO A 16 -8.62 -14.97 -14.23
CA PRO A 16 -9.16 -13.63 -14.32
C PRO A 16 -8.47 -12.70 -13.32
N GLU A 17 -8.69 -11.39 -13.52
CA GLU A 17 -8.33 -10.37 -12.53
C GLU A 17 -8.87 -10.73 -11.15
N SER A 18 -8.03 -10.49 -10.14
CA SER A 18 -8.37 -10.74 -8.74
C SER A 18 -7.72 -9.71 -7.83
N TYR A 19 -8.07 -9.71 -6.55
CA TYR A 19 -7.59 -8.75 -5.58
C TYR A 19 -7.11 -9.46 -4.33
N LEU A 20 -5.98 -9.03 -3.82
CA LEU A 20 -5.52 -9.39 -2.48
C LEU A 20 -5.91 -8.27 -1.50
N ILE A 21 -6.42 -8.66 -0.35
CA ILE A 21 -6.82 -7.75 0.73
C ILE A 21 -6.16 -8.26 2.01
N HIS A 22 -5.30 -7.43 2.61
CA HIS A 22 -4.63 -7.77 3.87
C HIS A 22 -4.97 -6.75 4.95
N GLY A 23 -5.33 -7.26 6.13
CA GLY A 23 -5.53 -6.50 7.34
C GLY A 23 -6.64 -5.45 7.28
N GLY A 24 -6.41 -4.30 7.91
CA GLY A 24 -7.46 -3.29 8.09
C GLY A 24 -8.33 -3.53 9.33
N ARG A 25 -9.16 -2.54 9.66
CA ARG A 25 -9.99 -2.53 10.87
C ARG A 25 -11.37 -3.14 10.63
N THR A 26 -11.83 -3.98 11.55
CA THR A 26 -13.19 -4.52 11.58
C THR A 26 -14.20 -3.43 12.02
N PRO A 27 -15.52 -3.68 11.90
CA PRO A 27 -16.54 -2.80 12.47
C PRO A 27 -16.37 -2.59 13.98
N ASN A 28 -15.90 -3.62 14.70
CA ASN A 28 -15.64 -3.58 16.14
C ASN A 28 -14.28 -2.97 16.51
N ASN A 29 -13.59 -2.33 15.56
CA ASN A 29 -12.26 -1.75 15.72
C ASN A 29 -11.14 -2.76 15.98
N GLU A 30 -11.36 -4.06 15.92
CA GLU A 30 -10.24 -5.03 15.88
C GLU A 30 -9.44 -4.84 14.58
N ILE A 31 -8.18 -5.24 14.57
CA ILE A 31 -7.35 -5.20 13.37
C ILE A 31 -7.18 -6.64 12.87
N SER A 32 -7.54 -6.89 11.62
CA SER A 32 -7.32 -8.20 11.00
C SER A 32 -5.84 -8.38 10.68
N SER A 33 -5.33 -9.60 10.83
CA SER A 33 -4.03 -10.05 10.30
C SER A 33 -4.20 -11.00 9.11
N SER A 34 -5.43 -11.24 8.67
CA SER A 34 -5.73 -12.21 7.63
C SER A 34 -5.44 -11.64 6.24
N LEU A 35 -5.04 -12.53 5.33
CA LEU A 35 -4.96 -12.29 3.90
C LEU A 35 -6.17 -12.91 3.21
N TYR A 36 -6.87 -12.13 2.41
CA TYR A 36 -8.00 -12.58 1.61
C TYR A 36 -7.70 -12.42 0.12
N MET A 37 -8.10 -13.41 -0.68
CA MET A 37 -8.07 -13.38 -2.13
C MET A 37 -9.51 -13.30 -2.65
N LEU A 38 -9.82 -12.21 -3.33
CA LEU A 38 -11.10 -11.94 -3.95
C LEU A 38 -11.02 -12.20 -5.45
N THR A 39 -11.77 -13.18 -5.94
CA THR A 39 -11.82 -13.56 -7.36
C THR A 39 -13.25 -13.43 -7.91
N THR A 40 -13.37 -13.35 -9.24
CA THR A 40 -14.66 -13.57 -9.89
C THR A 40 -14.97 -15.07 -9.89
N ASP A 41 -16.16 -15.43 -9.41
CA ASP A 41 -16.66 -16.81 -9.41
C ASP A 41 -17.49 -17.10 -10.66
N SER A 42 -18.54 -16.30 -10.89
CA SER A 42 -19.46 -16.49 -12.01
C SER A 42 -20.05 -15.17 -12.51
N ARG A 43 -20.40 -15.15 -13.79
CA ARG A 43 -21.12 -14.05 -14.45
C ARG A 43 -22.52 -14.54 -14.82
N GLY A 44 -23.52 -14.07 -14.09
CA GLY A 44 -24.92 -14.39 -14.33
C GLY A 44 -25.59 -13.45 -15.33
N CYS A 45 -26.89 -13.68 -15.56
CA CYS A 45 -27.71 -12.79 -16.38
C CYS A 45 -27.81 -11.38 -15.80
N ASN A 46 -28.15 -10.38 -16.63
CA ASN A 46 -28.35 -8.98 -16.22
C ASN A 46 -27.13 -8.34 -15.54
N ARG A 47 -25.91 -8.68 -16.00
CA ARG A 47 -24.64 -8.17 -15.45
C ARG A 47 -24.42 -8.53 -13.97
N LYS A 48 -25.12 -9.54 -13.44
CA LYS A 48 -24.88 -10.06 -12.09
C LYS A 48 -23.48 -10.69 -12.04
N LEU A 49 -22.66 -10.25 -11.09
CA LEU A 49 -21.35 -10.81 -10.80
C LEU A 49 -21.40 -11.52 -9.45
N THR A 50 -20.94 -12.76 -9.39
CA THR A 50 -20.68 -13.48 -8.14
C THR A 50 -19.18 -13.42 -7.89
N LEU A 51 -18.79 -13.04 -6.67
CA LEU A 51 -17.41 -13.00 -6.23
C LEU A 51 -17.16 -14.13 -5.23
N CYS A 52 -15.95 -14.69 -5.25
CA CYS A 52 -15.48 -15.62 -4.23
C CYS A 52 -14.39 -14.91 -3.41
N CYS A 53 -14.54 -14.92 -2.09
CA CYS A 53 -13.51 -14.45 -1.17
C CYS A 53 -12.98 -15.66 -0.41
N LYS A 54 -11.68 -15.95 -0.55
CA LYS A 54 -11.01 -17.03 0.16
C LYS A 54 -9.97 -16.45 1.09
N GLU A 55 -10.02 -16.83 2.36
CA GLU A 55 -8.91 -16.59 3.27
C GLU A 55 -7.71 -17.44 2.85
N ARG A 56 -6.53 -16.84 2.86
CA ARG A 56 -5.24 -17.47 2.54
C ARG A 56 -4.42 -17.49 3.82
N GLU A 57 -4.05 -18.68 4.25
CA GLU A 57 -3.12 -18.84 5.36
C GLU A 57 -1.70 -18.50 4.89
N LEU A 58 -0.97 -17.78 5.74
CA LEU A 58 0.45 -17.50 5.55
C LEU A 58 1.23 -18.17 6.67
N VAL A 59 2.36 -18.80 6.32
CA VAL A 59 3.27 -19.43 7.27
C VAL A 59 4.65 -18.77 7.23
N GLY A 60 5.43 -18.91 8.32
CA GLY A 60 6.74 -18.28 8.46
C GLY A 60 6.66 -16.97 9.24
N GLU A 61 7.35 -15.93 8.76
CA GLU A 61 7.41 -14.62 9.42
C GLU A 61 6.23 -13.76 8.96
N VAL A 62 5.05 -14.00 9.55
CA VAL A 62 3.80 -13.32 9.17
C VAL A 62 3.72 -11.93 9.79
N PRO A 63 3.33 -10.88 9.05
CA PRO A 63 3.16 -9.56 9.63
C PRO A 63 2.00 -9.56 10.63
N GLY A 64 2.23 -8.91 11.77
CA GLY A 64 1.17 -8.63 12.73
C GLY A 64 0.03 -7.79 12.15
N ALA A 65 -1.12 -7.84 12.81
CA ALA A 65 -2.34 -7.12 12.45
C ALA A 65 -2.08 -5.61 12.29
N ARG A 66 -2.40 -5.06 11.12
CA ARG A 66 -2.13 -3.66 10.77
C ARG A 66 -3.12 -3.06 9.79
N TYR A 67 -3.17 -1.73 9.74
CA TYR A 67 -3.96 -0.96 8.77
C TYR A 67 -3.18 0.26 8.25
N GLY A 68 -3.57 0.81 7.11
CA GLY A 68 -2.86 1.93 6.50
C GLY A 68 -1.45 1.58 5.99
N HIS A 69 -1.15 0.29 5.84
CA HIS A 69 -0.01 -0.23 5.10
C HIS A 69 -0.34 -0.36 3.62
N THR A 70 0.68 -0.60 2.80
CA THR A 70 0.50 -0.88 1.37
C THR A 70 0.89 -2.32 1.04
N MET A 71 0.38 -2.80 -0.09
CA MET A 71 0.67 -4.12 -0.63
C MET A 71 0.80 -4.01 -2.15
N SER A 72 1.80 -4.63 -2.74
CA SER A 72 2.12 -4.51 -4.17
C SER A 72 2.69 -5.80 -4.74
N ILE A 73 2.34 -6.14 -5.97
CA ILE A 73 2.94 -7.29 -6.66
C ILE A 73 4.23 -6.86 -7.36
N VAL A 74 5.26 -7.70 -7.21
CA VAL A 74 6.49 -7.63 -7.98
C VAL A 74 6.67 -8.91 -8.79
N GLN A 75 7.29 -8.76 -9.95
CA GLN A 75 7.67 -9.85 -10.83
C GLN A 75 9.16 -9.78 -11.12
N SER A 76 9.87 -10.88 -10.87
CA SER A 76 11.31 -10.98 -11.07
C SER A 76 11.65 -12.35 -11.63
N ARG A 77 12.33 -12.38 -12.78
CA ARG A 77 12.79 -13.62 -13.44
C ARG A 77 11.68 -14.67 -13.65
N GLY A 78 10.46 -14.20 -13.98
CA GLY A 78 9.29 -15.04 -14.20
C GLY A 78 8.57 -15.51 -12.92
N LYS A 79 9.06 -15.15 -11.74
CA LYS A 79 8.41 -15.41 -10.45
C LYS A 79 7.64 -14.18 -9.98
N THR A 80 6.60 -14.41 -9.19
CA THR A 80 5.75 -13.34 -8.63
C THR A 80 5.78 -13.42 -7.11
N ALA A 81 5.90 -12.27 -6.45
CA ALA A 81 5.76 -12.16 -5.00
C ALA A 81 4.94 -10.92 -4.63
N CYS A 82 4.36 -10.94 -3.44
CA CYS A 82 3.66 -9.81 -2.88
C CYS A 82 4.54 -9.10 -1.85
N VAL A 83 4.76 -7.81 -2.02
CA VAL A 83 5.47 -6.93 -1.08
C VAL A 83 4.45 -6.25 -0.18
N LEU A 84 4.63 -6.33 1.13
CA LEU A 84 3.88 -5.57 2.12
C LEU A 84 4.82 -4.68 2.94
N PHE A 85 4.41 -3.43 3.18
CA PHE A 85 5.23 -2.50 3.95
C PHE A 85 4.43 -1.44 4.73
N GLY A 86 4.94 -1.11 5.92
CA GLY A 86 4.44 -0.05 6.81
C GLY A 86 3.15 -0.39 7.55
N GLY A 87 2.36 0.65 7.86
CA GLY A 87 1.08 0.60 8.56
C GLY A 87 1.15 0.92 10.04
N ARG A 88 -0.03 0.94 10.66
CA ARG A 88 -0.23 1.12 12.10
C ARG A 88 -0.87 -0.11 12.72
N SER A 89 -0.56 -0.31 13.99
CA SER A 89 -1.18 -1.32 14.85
C SER A 89 -1.56 -0.67 16.20
N TYR A 90 -2.32 -1.40 17.02
CA TYR A 90 -2.49 -0.98 18.41
C TYR A 90 -1.19 -1.14 19.19
N MET A 91 -1.07 -0.43 20.31
CA MET A 91 0.05 -0.65 21.22
C MET A 91 0.20 -2.13 21.59
N PRO A 92 1.45 -2.63 21.72
CA PRO A 92 1.71 -4.02 22.11
C PRO A 92 0.99 -4.40 23.40
N VAL A 93 0.63 -5.67 23.54
CA VAL A 93 -0.16 -6.17 24.69
C VAL A 93 0.48 -5.83 26.04
N GLY A 94 1.82 -5.82 26.13
CA GLY A 94 2.54 -5.48 27.36
C GLY A 94 2.49 -3.99 27.75
N GLU A 95 2.11 -3.11 26.84
CA GLU A 95 2.05 -1.65 27.04
C GLU A 95 0.61 -1.12 26.97
N ARG A 96 -0.35 -1.97 26.59
CA ARG A 96 -1.75 -1.60 26.37
C ARG A 96 -2.56 -1.72 27.66
N THR A 97 -3.15 -0.61 28.07
CA THR A 97 -4.06 -0.45 29.20
C THR A 97 -5.46 -0.08 28.70
N THR A 98 -6.43 -0.01 29.62
CA THR A 98 -7.77 0.48 29.30
C THR A 98 -7.78 1.97 28.93
N GLU A 99 -6.83 2.76 29.43
CA GLU A 99 -6.73 4.20 29.16
C GLU A 99 -6.16 4.50 27.78
N ASN A 100 -5.19 3.70 27.32
CA ASN A 100 -4.59 3.83 26.00
C ASN A 100 -5.14 2.77 25.00
N TRP A 101 -6.32 2.20 25.28
CA TRP A 101 -6.85 1.06 24.54
C TRP A 101 -6.91 1.30 23.04
N ASN A 102 -7.25 2.52 22.61
CA ASN A 102 -7.35 2.87 21.19
C ASN A 102 -6.09 3.55 20.63
N SER A 103 -5.03 3.67 21.42
CA SER A 103 -3.76 4.25 20.99
C SER A 103 -3.06 3.32 19.99
N VAL A 104 -2.48 3.93 18.97
CA VAL A 104 -1.82 3.23 17.87
C VAL A 104 -0.36 3.64 17.79
N VAL A 105 0.46 2.76 17.22
CA VAL A 105 1.86 2.99 16.89
C VAL A 105 2.07 2.64 15.42
N ASP A 106 3.05 3.28 14.76
CA ASP A 106 3.51 2.75 13.48
C ASP A 106 4.19 1.39 13.71
N CYS A 107 3.96 0.45 12.80
CA CYS A 107 4.61 -0.85 12.84
C CYS A 107 6.12 -0.70 12.59
N PRO A 108 6.96 -1.63 13.08
CA PRO A 108 8.37 -1.69 12.72
C PRO A 108 8.55 -1.66 11.20
N PRO A 109 9.56 -0.93 10.66
CA PRO A 109 9.74 -0.70 9.23
C PRO A 109 10.36 -1.89 8.49
N GLN A 110 9.75 -3.07 8.67
CA GLN A 110 10.11 -4.29 7.95
C GLN A 110 9.30 -4.43 6.66
N VAL A 111 9.97 -4.93 5.62
CA VAL A 111 9.35 -5.36 4.37
C VAL A 111 9.01 -6.84 4.47
N PHE A 112 7.77 -7.19 4.16
CA PHE A 112 7.33 -8.58 4.11
C PHE A 112 7.18 -9.02 2.67
N LEU A 113 7.71 -10.20 2.35
CA LEU A 113 7.51 -10.86 1.07
C LEU A 113 6.61 -12.07 1.25
N PHE A 114 5.49 -12.10 0.53
CA PHE A 114 4.62 -13.27 0.44
C PHE A 114 4.83 -13.99 -0.88
N ASP A 115 5.16 -15.27 -0.76
CA ASP A 115 5.01 -16.23 -1.84
C ASP A 115 3.55 -16.69 -1.86
N LEU A 116 2.82 -16.31 -2.91
CA LEU A 116 1.39 -16.64 -3.04
C LEU A 116 1.14 -18.07 -3.53
N GLU A 117 2.15 -18.74 -4.08
CA GLU A 117 2.05 -20.11 -4.57
C GLU A 117 2.12 -21.08 -3.38
N PHE A 118 3.10 -20.87 -2.50
CA PHE A 118 3.34 -21.73 -1.33
C PHE A 118 2.73 -21.19 -0.03
N GLY A 119 2.24 -19.95 -0.01
CA GLY A 119 1.68 -19.32 1.18
C GLY A 119 2.74 -18.99 2.24
N CYS A 120 3.98 -18.74 1.84
CA CYS A 120 5.09 -18.44 2.75
C CYS A 120 5.31 -16.94 2.90
N SER A 121 5.67 -16.50 4.09
CA SER A 121 6.01 -15.12 4.43
C SER A 121 7.43 -15.04 5.00
N SER A 122 8.20 -14.04 4.57
CA SER A 122 9.53 -13.70 5.10
C SER A 122 9.62 -12.21 5.41
N ALA A 123 10.32 -11.84 6.48
CA ALA A 123 10.48 -10.46 6.93
C ALA A 123 11.91 -9.97 6.69
N HIS A 124 12.04 -8.75 6.18
CA HIS A 124 13.33 -8.16 5.79
C HIS A 124 13.48 -6.77 6.38
N THR A 125 14.60 -6.52 7.05
CA THR A 125 14.98 -5.20 7.55
C THR A 125 15.97 -4.58 6.59
N LEU A 126 15.71 -3.33 6.19
CA LEU A 126 16.55 -2.59 5.25
C LEU A 126 17.03 -1.30 5.93
N PRO A 127 18.33 -0.96 5.86
CA PRO A 127 18.89 0.16 6.62
C PRO A 127 18.32 1.52 6.20
N GLU A 128 17.87 1.66 4.94
CA GLU A 128 17.24 2.88 4.41
C GLU A 128 15.84 3.12 5.00
N LEU A 129 15.20 2.08 5.53
CA LEU A 129 13.86 2.13 6.13
C LEU A 129 13.98 2.17 7.65
N SER A 130 14.39 3.31 8.19
CA SER A 130 14.70 3.47 9.62
C SER A 130 13.47 3.71 10.51
N ASP A 131 12.45 4.39 9.99
CA ASP A 131 11.25 4.75 10.76
C ASP A 131 9.99 4.07 10.22
N GLY A 132 9.10 3.70 11.13
CA GLY A 132 7.73 3.30 10.80
C GLY A 132 7.00 4.40 10.03
N GLN A 133 6.17 3.97 9.08
CA GLN A 133 5.30 4.88 8.32
C GLN A 133 4.00 4.23 7.85
N SER A 134 2.99 5.06 7.68
CA SER A 134 1.64 4.65 7.29
C SER A 134 1.03 5.64 6.29
N PHE A 135 -0.01 5.21 5.58
CA PHE A 135 -0.74 6.01 4.59
C PHE A 135 0.14 6.60 3.47
N HIS A 136 1.24 5.93 3.15
CA HIS A 136 2.08 6.21 1.99
C HIS A 136 1.45 5.60 0.72
N LEU A 137 1.90 6.04 -0.44
CA LEU A 137 1.58 5.41 -1.72
C LEU A 137 2.61 4.34 -2.04
N ALA A 138 2.19 3.30 -2.75
CA ALA A 138 3.08 2.29 -3.33
C ALA A 138 2.77 2.15 -4.84
N LEU A 139 3.81 2.27 -5.67
CA LEU A 139 3.71 2.05 -7.11
C LEU A 139 4.65 0.92 -7.49
N ALA A 140 4.13 -0.18 -8.03
CA ALA A 140 4.95 -1.29 -8.48
C ALA A 140 5.08 -1.33 -10.00
N ARG A 141 6.28 -1.71 -10.44
CA ARG A 141 6.60 -2.03 -11.83
C ARG A 141 7.70 -3.08 -11.82
N GLU A 142 7.44 -4.21 -12.47
CA GLU A 142 8.40 -5.32 -12.59
C GLU A 142 8.91 -5.75 -11.20
N ASP A 143 10.22 -5.71 -10.98
CA ASP A 143 10.88 -6.12 -9.75
C ASP A 143 11.00 -4.98 -8.71
N CYS A 144 10.40 -3.82 -8.97
CA CYS A 144 10.54 -2.62 -8.15
C CYS A 144 9.21 -2.14 -7.56
N VAL A 145 9.27 -1.66 -6.31
CA VAL A 145 8.19 -0.91 -5.64
C VAL A 145 8.71 0.45 -5.20
N TYR A 146 7.99 1.50 -5.56
CA TYR A 146 8.27 2.87 -5.15
C TYR A 146 7.32 3.27 -4.02
N PHE A 147 7.87 3.53 -2.83
CA PHE A 147 7.11 4.05 -1.70
C PHE A 147 7.23 5.57 -1.66
N LEU A 148 6.10 6.27 -1.71
CA LEU A 148 6.06 7.74 -1.82
C LEU A 148 5.24 8.37 -0.68
N GLY A 149 5.83 9.36 -0.02
CA GLY A 149 5.24 10.10 1.08
C GLY A 149 5.00 9.21 2.31
N GLY A 150 3.85 9.40 2.94
CA GLY A 150 3.46 8.75 4.19
C GLY A 150 3.47 9.69 5.38
N HIS A 151 2.96 9.17 6.48
CA HIS A 151 2.98 9.82 7.78
C HIS A 151 3.79 8.97 8.75
N SER A 152 4.66 9.61 9.53
CA SER A 152 5.30 9.01 10.69
C SER A 152 4.64 9.54 11.95
N LEU A 153 4.08 8.63 12.75
CA LEU A 153 3.41 8.95 14.00
C LEU A 153 4.42 9.34 15.09
N THR A 154 5.62 8.75 15.09
CA THR A 154 6.67 9.03 16.09
C THR A 154 7.16 10.48 16.02
N SER A 155 7.32 11.01 14.81
CA SER A 155 7.76 12.40 14.59
C SER A 155 6.62 13.36 14.27
N ASP A 156 5.39 12.85 14.23
CA ASP A 156 4.17 13.56 13.82
C ASP A 156 4.37 14.40 12.54
N SER A 157 4.95 13.76 11.52
CA SER A 157 5.38 14.45 10.31
C SER A 157 5.11 13.66 9.03
N ARG A 158 5.09 14.39 7.91
CA ARG A 158 4.96 13.85 6.55
C ARG A 158 6.25 14.12 5.77
N PRO A 159 7.33 13.40 6.05
CA PRO A 159 8.58 13.62 5.34
C PRO A 159 8.38 13.35 3.83
N PRO A 160 9.03 14.10 2.93
CA PRO A 160 8.91 13.93 1.48
C PRO A 160 9.70 12.70 1.00
N ARG A 161 9.41 11.53 1.57
CA ARG A 161 10.11 10.27 1.31
C ARG A 161 9.79 9.77 -0.08
N LEU A 162 10.82 9.27 -0.74
CA LEU A 162 10.70 8.46 -1.93
C LEU A 162 11.74 7.34 -1.86
N PHE A 163 11.26 6.11 -1.68
CA PHE A 163 12.10 4.93 -1.64
C PHE A 163 11.85 4.08 -2.87
N ARG A 164 12.91 3.51 -3.43
CA ARG A 164 12.83 2.43 -4.42
C ARG A 164 13.29 1.15 -3.77
N LEU A 165 12.36 0.25 -3.51
CA LEU A 165 12.65 -1.12 -3.15
C LEU A 165 12.78 -1.96 -4.43
N ARG A 166 13.88 -2.71 -4.56
CA ARG A 166 14.08 -3.72 -5.58
C ARG A 166 14.04 -5.11 -4.96
N VAL A 167 13.36 -6.04 -5.61
CA VAL A 167 13.17 -7.43 -5.14
C VAL A 167 13.56 -8.41 -6.24
N GLU A 168 14.69 -9.07 -6.08
CA GLU A 168 15.13 -10.14 -6.97
C GLU A 168 14.76 -11.53 -6.42
N LEU A 169 13.89 -12.24 -7.15
CA LEU A 169 13.40 -13.56 -6.74
C LEU A 169 14.33 -14.66 -7.28
N LEU A 170 15.44 -14.91 -6.58
CA LEU A 170 16.44 -15.91 -6.94
C LEU A 170 15.96 -17.34 -6.64
N GLN A 171 16.77 -18.34 -7.00
CA GLN A 171 16.56 -19.72 -6.54
C GLN A 171 17.14 -19.82 -5.12
N GLY A 172 16.29 -20.04 -4.12
CA GLY A 172 16.66 -19.96 -2.70
C GLY A 172 16.08 -18.69 -2.06
N SER A 173 16.94 -17.84 -1.50
CA SER A 173 16.52 -16.61 -0.82
C SER A 173 16.34 -15.43 -1.80
N PRO A 174 15.33 -14.57 -1.62
CA PRO A 174 15.22 -13.33 -2.37
C PRO A 174 16.35 -12.37 -1.99
N LEU A 175 16.76 -11.52 -2.92
CA LEU A 175 17.67 -10.41 -2.67
C LEU A 175 16.88 -9.10 -2.72
N LEU A 176 17.00 -8.29 -1.66
CA LEU A 176 16.34 -6.99 -1.57
C LEU A 176 17.39 -5.89 -1.47
N SER A 177 17.14 -4.78 -2.17
CA SER A 177 17.89 -3.54 -1.99
C SER A 177 16.93 -2.37 -1.96
N CYS A 178 17.23 -1.34 -1.16
CA CYS A 178 16.44 -0.13 -1.09
C CYS A 178 17.31 1.07 -1.40
N ASP A 179 16.82 1.99 -2.23
CA ASP A 179 17.47 3.27 -2.48
C ASP A 179 16.56 4.40 -2.00
N THR A 180 17.15 5.41 -1.35
CA THR A 180 16.47 6.68 -1.13
C THR A 180 16.67 7.55 -2.37
N LEU A 181 15.57 7.98 -2.99
CA LEU A 181 15.60 8.86 -4.15
C LEU A 181 15.28 10.30 -3.73
N GLU A 182 15.83 11.24 -4.49
CA GLU A 182 15.50 12.65 -4.37
C GLU A 182 14.11 12.96 -4.99
N ASN A 183 13.55 14.12 -4.66
CA ASN A 183 12.28 14.63 -5.23
C ASN A 183 11.00 13.86 -4.84
N GLY A 184 10.98 13.27 -3.63
CA GLY A 184 9.72 12.85 -3.02
C GLY A 184 8.80 14.04 -2.70
N ILE A 185 7.55 13.74 -2.37
CA ILE A 185 6.54 14.75 -1.99
C ILE A 185 6.01 14.50 -0.59
N SER A 186 5.83 15.58 0.16
CA SER A 186 5.23 15.53 1.50
C SER A 186 3.71 15.35 1.38
N ILE A 187 3.25 14.12 1.60
CA ILE A 187 1.84 13.75 1.38
C ILE A 187 1.47 12.51 2.18
N SER A 188 0.25 12.43 2.69
CA SER A 188 -0.32 11.20 3.23
C SER A 188 -1.76 10.97 2.74
N SER A 189 -2.20 9.72 2.71
CA SER A 189 -3.58 9.32 2.38
C SER A 189 -4.06 9.83 1.03
N ALA A 190 -3.14 9.96 0.07
CA ALA A 190 -3.45 10.37 -1.28
C ALA A 190 -4.15 9.25 -2.05
N MET A 191 -4.89 9.63 -3.07
CA MET A 191 -5.47 8.70 -4.02
C MET A 191 -4.56 8.62 -5.25
N ILE A 192 -4.40 7.43 -5.78
CA ILE A 192 -3.66 7.17 -7.01
C ILE A 192 -4.54 6.43 -8.01
N THR A 193 -4.48 6.84 -9.26
CA THR A 193 -5.19 6.17 -10.36
C THR A 193 -4.26 5.99 -11.56
N ARG A 194 -4.33 4.84 -12.22
CA ARG A 194 -3.52 4.54 -13.42
C ARG A 194 -4.28 5.02 -14.66
N THR A 195 -3.65 5.86 -15.48
CA THR A 195 -4.33 6.53 -16.61
C THR A 195 -4.22 5.80 -17.94
N GLY A 196 -3.88 4.50 -17.93
CA GLY A 196 -3.72 3.70 -19.15
C GLY A 196 -2.90 2.42 -18.94
N PRO A 197 -2.54 1.72 -20.04
CA PRO A 197 -1.74 0.49 -19.98
C PRO A 197 -0.27 0.76 -19.60
N THR A 198 0.22 1.99 -19.79
CA THR A 198 1.55 2.39 -19.33
C THR A 198 1.56 2.59 -17.81
N HIS A 199 2.73 2.53 -17.19
CA HIS A 199 2.91 2.86 -15.77
C HIS A 199 2.89 4.38 -15.54
N ARG A 200 1.79 5.01 -15.99
CA ARG A 200 1.48 6.43 -15.80
C ARG A 200 0.29 6.55 -14.87
N TYR A 201 0.44 7.37 -13.85
CA TYR A 201 -0.51 7.52 -12.75
C TYR A 201 -0.79 9.00 -12.50
N ILE A 202 -1.96 9.28 -11.94
CA ILE A 202 -2.28 10.58 -11.35
C ILE A 202 -2.40 10.38 -9.84
N ILE A 203 -1.68 11.22 -9.09
CA ILE A 203 -1.86 11.41 -7.65
C ILE A 203 -2.75 12.61 -7.45
N LEU A 204 -3.87 12.39 -6.76
CA LEU A 204 -4.79 13.44 -6.36
C LEU A 204 -5.10 13.37 -4.87
N GLY A 205 -5.35 14.53 -4.30
CA GLY A 205 -5.76 14.69 -2.92
C GLY A 205 -4.72 14.28 -1.88
N GLY A 206 -5.20 13.87 -0.70
CA GLY A 206 -4.37 13.61 0.47
C GLY A 206 -4.17 14.84 1.36
N TYR A 207 -3.17 14.79 2.23
CA TYR A 207 -2.90 15.81 3.24
C TYR A 207 -1.41 16.20 3.23
N GLN A 208 -1.13 17.50 3.24
CA GLN A 208 0.21 18.06 3.41
C GLN A 208 0.56 18.23 4.89
N SER A 209 -0.43 18.54 5.71
CA SER A 209 -0.34 18.64 7.17
C SER A 209 -1.68 18.21 7.81
N ASP A 210 -1.74 18.18 9.13
CA ASP A 210 -2.95 17.81 9.87
C ASP A 210 -4.12 18.78 9.68
N SER A 211 -3.82 20.03 9.32
CA SER A 211 -4.80 21.08 9.08
C SER A 211 -4.98 21.41 7.59
N GLN A 212 -4.15 20.85 6.70
CA GLN A 212 -4.12 21.22 5.28
C GLN A 212 -4.26 20.02 4.35
N LYS A 213 -5.39 19.97 3.62
CA LYS A 213 -5.59 19.07 2.48
C LYS A 213 -4.69 19.47 1.31
N ARG A 214 -4.24 18.50 0.53
CA ARG A 214 -3.46 18.73 -0.70
C ARG A 214 -4.35 18.89 -1.91
N THR A 215 -4.58 20.12 -2.39
CA THR A 215 -5.42 20.36 -3.58
C THR A 215 -4.70 20.14 -4.91
N ASP A 216 -3.37 20.04 -4.89
CA ASP A 216 -2.56 19.88 -6.10
C ASP A 216 -2.61 18.45 -6.65
N CYS A 217 -2.63 18.34 -7.98
CA CYS A 217 -2.50 17.07 -8.69
C CYS A 217 -1.07 16.88 -9.19
N SER A 218 -0.64 15.62 -9.30
CA SER A 218 0.64 15.28 -9.94
C SER A 218 0.50 14.08 -10.83
N ILE A 219 1.24 14.06 -11.93
CA ILE A 219 1.47 12.86 -12.72
C ILE A 219 2.70 12.15 -12.17
N VAL A 220 2.62 10.82 -12.12
CA VAL A 220 3.76 9.96 -11.84
C VAL A 220 3.97 9.04 -13.03
N ILE A 221 5.18 8.99 -13.55
CA ILE A 221 5.59 8.10 -14.63
C ILE A 221 6.66 7.18 -14.07
N VAL A 222 6.41 5.87 -14.09
CA VAL A 222 7.39 4.84 -13.72
C VAL A 222 7.84 4.14 -14.99
N ASN A 223 9.14 4.13 -15.26
CA ASN A 223 9.74 3.51 -16.44
C ASN A 223 11.09 2.86 -16.07
N ASP A 224 11.85 2.40 -17.07
CA ASP A 224 13.14 1.72 -16.85
C ASP A 224 14.22 2.61 -16.20
N LYS A 225 14.09 3.93 -16.33
CA LYS A 225 15.00 4.90 -15.72
C LYS A 225 14.63 5.23 -14.27
N GLY A 226 13.45 4.83 -13.81
CA GLY A 226 12.97 5.10 -12.46
C GLY A 226 11.58 5.72 -12.43
N ILE A 227 11.37 6.57 -11.42
CA ILE A 227 10.12 7.30 -11.18
C ILE A 227 10.33 8.79 -11.45
N HIS A 228 9.38 9.40 -12.16
CA HIS A 228 9.34 10.82 -12.44
C HIS A 228 8.02 11.42 -11.98
N LEU A 229 8.09 12.55 -11.27
CA LEU A 229 6.92 13.28 -10.78
C LEU A 229 6.83 14.62 -11.50
N GLU A 230 5.66 14.92 -12.06
CA GLU A 230 5.38 16.18 -12.76
C GLU A 230 4.13 16.83 -12.18
N PRO A 231 4.11 18.16 -11.97
CA PRO A 231 2.87 18.86 -11.62
C PRO A 231 1.82 18.66 -12.70
N LEU A 232 0.56 18.46 -12.28
CA LEU A 232 -0.59 18.42 -13.17
C LEU A 232 -1.54 19.56 -12.79
N GLU A 233 -2.10 20.23 -13.80
CA GLU A 233 -3.13 21.24 -13.57
C GLU A 233 -4.27 20.65 -12.73
N SER A 234 -4.50 21.27 -11.56
CA SER A 234 -5.54 20.85 -10.64
C SER A 234 -6.92 21.20 -11.21
N PRO A 235 -7.93 20.34 -11.00
CA PRO A 235 -9.28 20.70 -11.39
C PRO A 235 -9.78 21.89 -10.57
N GLN A 236 -10.76 22.60 -11.10
CA GLN A 236 -11.47 23.66 -10.38
C GLN A 236 -12.33 23.03 -9.27
N TRP A 237 -11.73 22.89 -8.08
CA TRP A 237 -12.41 22.33 -6.91
C TRP A 237 -13.56 23.24 -6.47
N THR A 238 -14.72 22.65 -6.19
CA THR A 238 -15.87 23.39 -5.68
C THR A 238 -15.60 23.95 -4.27
N PRO A 239 -16.31 25.02 -3.86
CA PRO A 239 -16.20 25.54 -2.50
C PRO A 239 -16.41 24.51 -1.40
N ASP A 240 -17.28 23.52 -1.62
CA ASP A 240 -17.53 22.45 -0.65
C ASP A 240 -16.28 21.57 -0.45
N ILE A 241 -15.55 21.26 -1.53
CA ILE A 241 -14.32 20.45 -1.46
C ILE A 241 -13.17 21.27 -0.86
N THR A 242 -13.04 22.54 -1.26
CA THR A 242 -11.96 23.39 -0.75
C THR A 242 -12.11 23.68 0.73
N HIS A 243 -13.32 24.06 1.20
CA HIS A 243 -13.59 24.39 2.60
C HIS A 243 -13.83 23.18 3.51
N SER A 244 -14.11 21.98 2.97
CA SER A 244 -14.21 20.78 3.80
C SER A 244 -12.91 20.54 4.58
N ARG A 245 -12.99 20.15 5.85
CA ARG A 245 -11.79 19.81 6.62
C ARG A 245 -11.11 18.54 6.13
N THR A 246 -11.89 17.58 5.64
CA THR A 246 -11.42 16.23 5.30
C THR A 246 -11.98 15.75 3.98
N TRP A 247 -11.24 14.85 3.33
CA TRP A 247 -11.71 14.07 2.20
C TRP A 247 -11.12 12.67 2.23
N PHE A 248 -11.74 11.79 1.46
CA PHE A 248 -11.28 10.44 1.24
C PHE A 248 -11.86 9.94 -0.07
N GLY A 249 -11.24 8.90 -0.62
CA GLY A 249 -11.70 8.23 -1.81
C GLY A 249 -10.71 7.15 -2.21
N SER A 250 -11.01 6.48 -3.31
CA SER A 250 -10.14 5.49 -3.94
C SER A 250 -10.39 5.54 -5.44
N SER A 251 -9.39 5.16 -6.24
CA SER A 251 -9.65 4.78 -7.63
C SER A 251 -10.47 3.49 -7.63
N ALA A 252 -11.39 3.41 -8.59
CA ALA A 252 -11.95 2.15 -9.07
C ALA A 252 -10.90 1.40 -9.88
#